data_AF-A0A3B0ZDA6-F1
#
_entry.id   AF-A0A3B0ZDA6-F1
#
_cell.length_a   1.000
_cell.length_b   1.000
_cell.length_c   1.000
_cell.angle_alpha   90.00
_cell.angle_beta   90.00
_cell.angle_gamma   90.00
#
_symmetry.space_group_name_H-M   'P 1'
#
loop_
_entity.id
_entity.type
_entity.pdbx_description
1 polymer ?
#
loop_
_entity_poly.entity_id
_entity_poly.type
_entity_poly.pdbx_seq_one_letter_code
_entity_poly.pdbx_strand_id
1 'polypeptide(L)'
;MLNSENQTLADINTVKKRFMALNRERLQRTQSSLRERQRDFLEVLPLLFHINHPSLPGFISKSTPAGIAEYRPTDLATKTIKRFAKSFNQKRRALLRYDIYSLFLMGSSGTVAYSKKSDFDIWLCHIKELDAQHLEQLKQKSLAIEEWATGFDLEVHFFLVEPETFGKGVHEDISAESSGSAQHYLLMEEFYRTGLLLCGRYPLWWIIPPDQENNYEDYARSLRLKRFITENEYIDFGGLPGVPTEEFFGAALWQLYKSIDSPYKSVLKLLLMETYAAEYPNVELLCHRFKRAIYNGEISLDELDPYIMMYKKLENYLEKKHEDERLALLRRCFYFKVNEPLSIPDKRREESWRRELMKSVTHSWEWQAGYLLMLDSRSEWKIERVVRERAVLIKALTFSYRFLSDFAREHTQLASINQKDLNILGRKLYAAFERKAGKVEIVNR
;
A
#
# COMPACT_ATOMS: atom_id res chain seq x y z
N MET A 1 -12.43 20.07 -16.55
CA MET A 1 -11.34 20.38 -15.61
C MET A 1 -11.87 21.39 -14.60
N LEU A 2 -11.63 21.16 -13.31
CA LEU A 2 -11.95 22.16 -12.27
C LEU A 2 -10.89 23.26 -12.32
N ASN A 3 -11.31 24.53 -12.29
CA ASN A 3 -10.37 25.66 -12.29
C ASN A 3 -9.66 25.73 -10.93
N SER A 4 -8.34 25.65 -10.93
CA SER A 4 -7.54 25.46 -9.71
C SER A 4 -7.21 26.76 -8.97
N GLU A 5 -7.17 27.91 -9.67
CA GLU A 5 -6.89 29.21 -9.07
C GLU A 5 -8.03 29.74 -8.19
N ASN A 6 -9.26 29.22 -8.37
CA ASN A 6 -10.45 29.63 -7.64
C ASN A 6 -11.41 28.45 -7.40
N GLN A 7 -10.94 27.38 -6.74
CA GLN A 7 -11.88 26.32 -6.34
C GLN A 7 -12.96 26.88 -5.41
N THR A 8 -14.20 26.57 -5.78
CA THR A 8 -15.36 26.83 -4.92
C THR A 8 -15.52 25.69 -3.91
N LEU A 9 -16.29 25.94 -2.85
CA LEU A 9 -16.70 24.89 -1.92
C LEU A 9 -17.43 23.73 -2.63
N ALA A 10 -18.12 24.01 -3.75
CA ALA A 10 -18.78 22.98 -4.55
C ALA A 10 -17.76 22.05 -5.24
N ASP A 11 -16.64 22.60 -5.71
CA ASP A 11 -15.57 21.83 -6.37
C ASP A 11 -14.89 20.89 -5.37
N ILE A 12 -14.57 21.39 -4.18
CA ILE A 12 -14.01 20.61 -3.07
C ILE A 12 -14.94 19.47 -2.69
N ASN A 13 -16.23 19.77 -2.50
CA ASN A 13 -17.24 18.75 -2.19
C ASN A 13 -17.39 17.70 -3.29
N THR A 14 -17.24 18.10 -4.56
CA THR A 14 -17.29 17.18 -5.70
C THR A 14 -16.12 16.21 -5.69
N VAL A 15 -14.90 16.71 -5.50
CA VAL A 15 -13.69 15.85 -5.41
C VAL A 15 -13.77 14.94 -4.19
N LYS A 16 -14.15 15.46 -3.02
CA LYS A 16 -14.36 14.66 -1.80
C LYS A 16 -15.36 13.53 -2.06
N LYS A 17 -16.48 13.79 -2.73
CA LYS A 17 -17.47 12.76 -3.08
C LYS A 17 -16.89 11.69 -4.01
N ARG A 18 -16.11 12.07 -5.03
CA ARG A 18 -15.46 11.12 -5.95
C ARG A 18 -14.47 10.22 -5.23
N PHE A 19 -13.59 10.79 -4.41
CA PHE A 19 -12.66 10.01 -3.59
C PHE A 19 -13.41 9.06 -2.65
N MET A 20 -14.41 9.54 -1.91
CA MET A 20 -15.17 8.70 -0.97
C MET A 20 -15.97 7.59 -1.67
N ALA A 21 -16.46 7.85 -2.88
CA ALA A 21 -17.11 6.83 -3.71
C ALA A 21 -16.10 5.74 -4.11
N LEU A 22 -14.95 6.12 -4.66
CA LEU A 22 -13.89 5.17 -5.01
C LEU A 22 -13.43 4.36 -3.80
N ASN A 23 -13.22 5.01 -2.64
CA ASN A 23 -12.82 4.36 -1.40
C ASN A 23 -13.85 3.29 -0.98
N ARG A 24 -15.15 3.61 -1.09
CA ARG A 24 -16.23 2.66 -0.78
C ARG A 24 -16.23 1.46 -1.72
N GLU A 25 -16.09 1.68 -3.02
CA GLU A 25 -16.03 0.61 -4.02
C GLU A 25 -14.80 -0.30 -3.82
N ARG A 26 -13.63 0.29 -3.54
CA ARG A 26 -12.42 -0.48 -3.20
C ARG A 26 -12.58 -1.28 -1.90
N LEU A 27 -13.28 -0.75 -0.90
CA LEU A 27 -13.58 -1.48 0.33
C LEU A 27 -14.52 -2.67 0.06
N GLN A 28 -15.52 -2.50 -0.81
CA GLN A 28 -16.38 -3.60 -1.25
C GLN A 28 -15.58 -4.68 -2.00
N ARG A 29 -14.65 -4.29 -2.88
CA ARG A 29 -13.72 -5.22 -3.55
C ARG A 29 -12.89 -6.02 -2.53
N THR A 30 -12.38 -5.37 -1.48
CA THR A 30 -11.70 -6.06 -0.37
C THR A 30 -12.63 -7.08 0.29
N GLN A 31 -13.81 -6.65 0.75
CA GLN A 31 -14.76 -7.53 1.44
C GLN A 31 -15.19 -8.73 0.58
N SER A 32 -15.42 -8.54 -0.72
CA SER A 32 -15.80 -9.62 -1.65
C SER A 32 -14.72 -10.70 -1.81
N SER A 33 -13.45 -10.35 -1.56
CA SER A 33 -12.31 -11.25 -1.70
C SER A 33 -12.00 -12.04 -0.42
N LEU A 34 -12.55 -11.61 0.72
CA LEU A 34 -12.31 -12.21 2.04
C LEU A 34 -13.20 -13.41 2.31
N ARG A 35 -12.72 -14.34 3.14
CA ARG A 35 -13.56 -15.40 3.74
C ARG A 35 -14.50 -14.80 4.79
N GLU A 36 -15.53 -15.54 5.18
CA GLU A 36 -16.55 -15.04 6.13
C GLU A 36 -15.97 -14.52 7.45
N ARG A 37 -15.12 -15.29 8.13
CA ARG A 37 -14.49 -14.84 9.39
C ARG A 37 -13.56 -13.64 9.20
N GLN A 38 -12.89 -13.55 8.06
CA GLN A 38 -12.01 -12.40 7.74
C GLN A 38 -12.83 -11.14 7.43
N ARG A 39 -13.99 -11.28 6.77
CA ARG A 39 -14.96 -10.18 6.63
C ARG A 39 -15.47 -9.72 7.98
N ASP A 40 -15.82 -10.67 8.86
CA ASP A 40 -16.29 -10.36 10.21
C ASP A 40 -15.22 -9.61 11.01
N PHE A 41 -13.95 -10.00 10.91
CA PHE A 41 -12.81 -9.27 11.49
C PHE A 41 -12.76 -7.82 10.98
N LEU A 42 -12.76 -7.63 9.65
CA LEU A 42 -12.63 -6.30 9.06
C LEU A 42 -13.83 -5.39 9.39
N GLU A 43 -15.03 -5.96 9.50
CA GLU A 43 -16.25 -5.23 9.87
C GLU A 43 -16.20 -4.73 11.32
N VAL A 44 -15.68 -5.53 12.26
CA VAL A 44 -15.63 -5.13 13.68
C VAL A 44 -14.38 -4.35 14.05
N LEU A 45 -13.35 -4.36 13.21
CA LEU A 45 -12.06 -3.74 13.51
C LEU A 45 -12.18 -2.26 13.95
N PRO A 46 -12.90 -1.37 13.23
CA PRO A 46 -13.14 0.00 13.70
C PRO A 46 -13.82 0.07 15.08
N LEU A 47 -14.74 -0.86 15.39
CA LEU A 47 -15.41 -0.92 16.69
C LEU A 47 -14.42 -1.24 17.82
N LEU A 48 -13.47 -2.16 17.59
CA LEU A 48 -12.46 -2.52 18.59
C LEU A 48 -11.61 -1.33 19.02
N PHE A 49 -11.28 -0.43 18.10
CA PHE A 49 -10.54 0.80 18.40
C PHE A 49 -11.43 1.96 18.87
N HIS A 50 -12.72 1.94 18.52
CA HIS A 50 -13.67 2.95 18.99
C HIS A 50 -14.15 2.70 20.43
N ILE A 51 -14.27 1.44 20.86
CA ILE A 51 -14.80 1.08 22.19
C ILE A 51 -13.77 0.28 22.97
N ASN A 52 -13.36 0.81 24.12
CA ASN A 52 -12.51 0.08 25.07
C ASN A 52 -13.36 -0.65 26.12
N HIS A 53 -13.46 -1.99 26.04
CA HIS A 53 -14.29 -2.77 26.95
C HIS A 53 -13.67 -4.16 27.26
N PRO A 54 -13.69 -4.65 28.52
CA PRO A 54 -13.03 -5.90 28.93
C PRO A 54 -13.44 -7.18 28.19
N SER A 55 -14.60 -7.17 27.55
CA SER A 55 -15.11 -8.32 26.78
C SER A 55 -14.68 -8.31 25.32
N LEU A 56 -14.04 -7.24 24.84
CA LEU A 56 -13.66 -7.08 23.44
C LEU A 56 -12.22 -7.55 23.22
N PRO A 57 -11.91 -8.15 22.06
CA PRO A 57 -10.53 -8.42 21.65
C PRO A 57 -9.65 -7.16 21.75
N GLY A 58 -8.40 -7.34 22.19
CA GLY A 58 -7.44 -6.26 22.34
C GLY A 58 -7.62 -5.38 23.59
N PHE A 59 -8.48 -5.75 24.54
CA PHE A 59 -8.57 -5.01 25.81
C PHE A 59 -7.29 -5.17 26.64
N ILE A 60 -6.67 -4.05 27.00
CA ILE A 60 -5.47 -4.02 27.84
C ILE A 60 -5.81 -3.48 29.24
N SER A 61 -6.37 -2.26 29.31
CA SER A 61 -6.79 -1.65 30.56
C SER A 61 -7.95 -0.67 30.34
N LYS A 62 -8.57 -0.18 31.41
CA LYS A 62 -9.64 0.84 31.30
C LYS A 62 -9.13 2.20 30.78
N SER A 63 -7.84 2.48 30.88
CA SER A 63 -7.23 3.72 30.39
C SER A 63 -6.70 3.61 28.97
N THR A 64 -6.82 2.45 28.31
CA THR A 64 -6.32 2.29 26.94
C THR A 64 -7.04 3.25 26.00
N PRO A 65 -6.29 4.00 25.15
CA PRO A 65 -6.87 4.94 24.20
C PRO A 65 -7.93 4.28 23.31
N ALA A 66 -9.01 5.02 23.08
CA ALA A 66 -10.08 4.60 22.22
C ALA A 66 -10.91 5.80 21.74
N GLY A 67 -11.70 5.55 20.71
CA GLY A 67 -12.55 6.55 20.11
C GLY A 67 -11.95 7.04 18.81
N ILE A 68 -12.63 6.70 17.73
CA ILE A 68 -12.30 7.14 16.38
C ILE A 68 -13.19 8.32 16.03
N ALA A 69 -12.59 9.44 15.62
CA ALA A 69 -13.32 10.62 15.15
C ALA A 69 -14.27 10.26 14.00
N GLU A 70 -15.45 10.86 13.92
CA GLU A 70 -16.45 10.64 12.84
C GLU A 70 -16.90 9.18 12.60
N TYR A 71 -16.51 8.22 13.45
CA TYR A 71 -16.95 6.83 13.35
C TYR A 71 -18.14 6.56 14.27
N ARG A 72 -19.15 5.88 13.71
CA ARG A 72 -20.27 5.33 14.46
C ARG A 72 -20.40 3.85 14.10
N PRO A 73 -20.40 2.94 15.09
CA PRO A 73 -20.63 1.53 14.82
C PRO A 73 -21.91 1.30 14.03
N THR A 74 -21.80 0.58 12.93
CA THR A 74 -22.94 0.17 12.10
C THR A 74 -23.74 -0.92 12.81
N ASP A 75 -25.01 -1.08 12.44
CA ASP A 75 -25.82 -2.21 12.95
C ASP A 75 -25.19 -3.56 12.59
N LEU A 76 -24.49 -3.63 11.46
CA LEU A 76 -23.75 -4.82 11.04
C LEU A 76 -22.58 -5.08 12.00
N ALA A 77 -21.69 -4.12 12.23
CA ALA A 77 -20.60 -4.23 13.18
C ALA A 77 -21.08 -4.60 14.60
N THR A 78 -22.17 -3.99 15.07
CA THR A 78 -22.76 -4.28 16.39
C THR A 78 -23.37 -5.70 16.47
N LYS A 79 -23.89 -6.25 15.38
CA LYS A 79 -24.35 -7.65 15.32
C LYS A 79 -23.17 -8.61 15.22
N THR A 80 -22.18 -8.30 14.38
CA THR A 80 -21.00 -9.13 14.14
C THR A 80 -20.16 -9.25 15.40
N ILE A 81 -19.97 -8.16 16.16
CA ILE A 81 -19.16 -8.21 17.39
C ILE A 81 -19.75 -9.16 18.44
N LYS A 82 -21.08 -9.35 18.47
CA LYS A 82 -21.72 -10.29 19.40
C LYS A 82 -21.37 -11.76 19.12
N ARG A 83 -20.89 -12.09 17.91
CA ARG A 83 -20.35 -13.42 17.59
C ARG A 83 -19.06 -13.71 18.34
N PHE A 84 -18.27 -12.67 18.61
CA PHE A 84 -16.98 -12.76 19.31
C PHE A 84 -17.08 -12.41 20.79
N ALA A 85 -17.98 -11.51 21.17
CA ALA A 85 -18.19 -11.02 22.52
C ALA A 85 -19.68 -11.05 22.91
N LYS A 86 -20.19 -12.24 23.25
CA LYS A 86 -21.65 -12.47 23.49
C LYS A 86 -22.26 -11.59 24.57
N SER A 87 -21.51 -11.28 25.62
CA SER A 87 -21.95 -10.45 26.75
C SER A 87 -21.81 -8.94 26.47
N PHE A 88 -21.20 -8.56 25.34
CA PHE A 88 -21.03 -7.16 24.99
C PHE A 88 -22.37 -6.53 24.60
N ASN A 89 -22.74 -5.49 25.32
CA ASN A 89 -23.85 -4.62 24.98
C ASN A 89 -23.32 -3.20 24.81
N GLN A 90 -23.45 -2.70 23.58
CA GLN A 90 -23.05 -1.34 23.25
C GLN A 90 -23.95 -0.35 23.99
N LYS A 91 -23.37 0.41 24.92
CA LYS A 91 -24.02 1.62 25.46
C LYS A 91 -23.58 2.79 24.61
N ARG A 92 -24.54 3.54 24.05
CA ARG A 92 -24.24 4.82 23.38
C ARG A 92 -23.72 5.79 24.44
N ARG A 93 -22.42 6.02 24.45
CA ARG A 93 -21.78 7.02 25.31
C ARG A 93 -21.00 7.97 24.41
N ALA A 94 -21.27 9.26 24.51
CA ALA A 94 -20.40 10.26 23.91
C ALA A 94 -19.03 10.14 24.59
N LEU A 95 -17.99 9.92 23.79
CA LEU A 95 -16.62 9.97 24.29
C LEU A 95 -16.25 11.44 24.52
N LEU A 96 -15.58 11.70 25.63
CA LEU A 96 -15.07 13.05 25.95
C LEU A 96 -13.90 13.44 25.04
N ARG A 97 -13.19 12.44 24.51
CA ARG A 97 -12.02 12.59 23.63
C ARG A 97 -12.02 11.46 22.61
N TYR A 98 -11.58 11.76 21.39
CA TYR A 98 -11.33 10.78 20.34
C TYR A 98 -9.82 10.72 20.11
N ASP A 99 -9.19 9.68 20.65
CA ASP A 99 -7.73 9.54 20.62
C ASP A 99 -7.20 9.03 19.28
N ILE A 100 -8.09 8.56 18.41
CA ILE A 100 -7.76 7.97 17.11
C ILE A 100 -8.42 8.82 16.02
N TYR A 101 -7.62 9.26 15.06
CA TYR A 101 -8.12 9.99 13.90
C TYR A 101 -8.73 9.07 12.86
N SER A 102 -7.99 8.04 12.45
CA SER A 102 -8.37 7.19 11.32
C SER A 102 -7.69 5.83 11.36
N LEU A 103 -8.29 4.87 10.67
CA LEU A 103 -7.67 3.61 10.29
C LEU A 103 -7.60 3.53 8.75
N PHE A 104 -6.44 3.18 8.21
CA PHE A 104 -6.25 2.95 6.78
C PHE A 104 -5.67 1.57 6.53
N LEU A 105 -6.24 0.81 5.57
CA LEU A 105 -5.52 -0.30 4.97
C LEU A 105 -4.54 0.24 3.93
N MET A 106 -3.36 -0.36 3.87
CA MET A 106 -2.34 -0.07 2.87
C MET A 106 -2.09 -1.25 1.94
N GLY A 107 -1.35 -0.96 0.86
CA GLY A 107 -0.84 -1.98 -0.05
C GLY A 107 -1.90 -2.52 -1.00
N SER A 108 -2.02 -3.84 -1.09
CA SER A 108 -2.80 -4.47 -2.16
C SER A 108 -4.31 -4.52 -1.91
N SER A 109 -4.78 -4.18 -0.71
CA SER A 109 -6.21 -4.20 -0.36
C SER A 109 -7.05 -3.32 -1.30
N GLY A 110 -8.16 -3.88 -1.77
CA GLY A 110 -9.08 -3.20 -2.69
C GLY A 110 -8.51 -2.98 -4.09
N THR A 111 -7.48 -3.74 -4.47
CA THR A 111 -6.85 -3.71 -5.81
C THR A 111 -6.86 -5.11 -6.44
N VAL A 112 -6.61 -5.20 -7.74
CA VAL A 112 -6.49 -6.47 -8.49
C VAL A 112 -5.38 -7.36 -7.91
N ALA A 113 -4.38 -6.75 -7.28
CA ALA A 113 -3.22 -7.43 -6.70
C ALA A 113 -3.46 -7.99 -5.28
N TYR A 114 -4.64 -7.80 -4.69
CA TYR A 114 -5.00 -8.44 -3.43
C TYR A 114 -5.12 -9.95 -3.61
N SER A 115 -4.58 -10.76 -2.71
CA SER A 115 -4.78 -12.21 -2.75
C SER A 115 -4.99 -12.77 -1.34
N LYS A 116 -5.39 -14.04 -1.24
CA LYS A 116 -5.52 -14.73 0.07
C LYS A 116 -4.18 -14.86 0.83
N LYS A 117 -3.05 -14.61 0.16
CA LYS A 117 -1.71 -14.58 0.76
C LYS A 117 -1.25 -13.16 1.12
N SER A 118 -2.11 -12.16 0.93
CA SER A 118 -1.80 -10.76 1.24
C SER A 118 -2.12 -10.47 2.70
N ASP A 119 -1.15 -9.82 3.33
CA ASP A 119 -1.21 -9.18 4.63
C ASP A 119 -2.13 -7.94 4.62
N PHE A 120 -2.58 -7.57 5.81
CA PHE A 120 -3.20 -6.27 6.08
C PHE A 120 -2.25 -5.39 6.87
N ASP A 121 -1.62 -4.46 6.16
CA ASP A 121 -0.90 -3.35 6.77
C ASP A 121 -1.92 -2.25 7.12
N ILE A 122 -2.02 -1.93 8.41
CA ILE A 122 -3.02 -0.99 8.93
C ILE A 122 -2.34 0.20 9.58
N TRP A 123 -2.52 1.38 9.01
CA TRP A 123 -2.13 2.61 9.68
C TRP A 123 -3.20 3.00 10.70
N LEU A 124 -2.79 3.01 11.96
CA LEU A 124 -3.56 3.51 13.08
C LEU A 124 -3.10 4.94 13.36
N CYS A 125 -3.86 5.90 12.86
CA CYS A 125 -3.52 7.31 13.03
C CYS A 125 -4.07 7.85 14.34
N HIS A 126 -3.20 8.32 15.22
CA HIS A 126 -3.58 8.78 16.56
C HIS A 126 -3.27 10.26 16.75
N ILE A 127 -3.85 10.83 17.80
CA ILE A 127 -3.57 12.21 18.20
C ILE A 127 -2.15 12.35 18.77
N LYS A 128 -1.59 13.55 18.67
CA LYS A 128 -0.24 13.86 19.15
C LYS A 128 -0.12 13.85 20.67
N GLU A 129 -1.20 14.15 21.38
CA GLU A 129 -1.22 14.35 22.83
C GLU A 129 -1.41 13.04 23.60
N LEU A 130 -1.11 11.88 22.99
CA LEU A 130 -0.94 10.63 23.73
C LEU A 130 0.43 10.63 24.40
N ASP A 131 0.45 10.45 25.72
CA ASP A 131 1.70 10.23 26.43
C ASP A 131 2.27 8.83 26.15
N ALA A 132 3.52 8.59 26.58
CA ALA A 132 4.21 7.32 26.35
C ALA A 132 3.47 6.10 26.90
N GLN A 133 2.75 6.24 28.03
CA GLN A 133 2.00 5.14 28.62
C GLN A 133 0.77 4.79 27.77
N HIS A 134 0.03 5.79 27.31
CA HIS A 134 -1.12 5.62 26.44
C HIS A 134 -0.71 5.07 25.06
N LEU A 135 0.41 5.55 24.51
CA LEU A 135 0.98 5.04 23.26
C LEU A 135 1.36 3.56 23.39
N GLU A 136 2.03 3.18 24.47
CA GLU A 136 2.37 1.79 24.74
C GLU A 136 1.13 0.91 24.88
N GLN A 137 0.08 1.36 25.59
CA GLN A 137 -1.17 0.61 25.69
C GLN A 137 -1.88 0.46 24.34
N LEU A 138 -1.81 1.47 23.47
CA LEU A 138 -2.35 1.40 22.12
C LEU A 138 -1.58 0.41 21.24
N LYS A 139 -0.24 0.35 21.40
CA LYS A 139 0.63 -0.65 20.77
C LYS A 139 0.29 -2.06 21.24
N GLN A 140 0.18 -2.29 22.55
CA GLN A 140 -0.21 -3.58 23.13
C GLN A 140 -1.61 -4.02 22.67
N LYS A 141 -2.57 -3.09 22.61
CA LYS A 141 -3.91 -3.37 22.05
C LYS A 141 -3.83 -3.80 20.59
N SER A 142 -3.01 -3.13 19.79
CA SER A 142 -2.82 -3.46 18.38
C SER A 142 -2.23 -4.86 18.23
N LEU A 143 -1.15 -5.19 18.94
CA LEU A 143 -0.55 -6.53 18.96
C LEU A 143 -1.54 -7.63 19.37
N ALA A 144 -2.36 -7.38 20.39
CA ALA A 144 -3.39 -8.33 20.81
C ALA A 144 -4.49 -8.54 19.75
N ILE A 145 -4.77 -7.53 18.92
CA ILE A 145 -5.70 -7.65 17.78
C ILE A 145 -5.04 -8.37 16.61
N GLU A 146 -3.74 -8.18 16.36
CA GLU A 146 -2.97 -8.97 15.38
C GLU A 146 -2.98 -10.45 15.76
N GLU A 147 -2.67 -10.78 17.02
CA GLU A 147 -2.70 -12.15 17.53
C GLU A 147 -4.11 -12.74 17.37
N TRP A 148 -5.16 -11.98 17.70
CA TRP A 148 -6.53 -12.41 17.48
C TRP A 148 -6.86 -12.67 16.00
N ALA A 149 -6.32 -11.87 15.08
CA ALA A 149 -6.51 -12.04 13.64
C ALA A 149 -5.91 -13.35 13.10
N THR A 150 -4.82 -13.84 13.70
CA THR A 150 -4.20 -15.13 13.32
C THR A 150 -5.18 -16.30 13.42
N GLY A 151 -6.13 -16.24 14.35
CA GLY A 151 -7.21 -17.23 14.50
C GLY A 151 -8.19 -17.30 13.32
N PHE A 152 -8.06 -16.40 12.34
CA PHE A 152 -8.88 -16.33 11.12
C PHE A 152 -8.06 -16.52 9.83
N ASP A 153 -6.84 -17.07 9.94
CA ASP A 153 -5.87 -17.15 8.83
C ASP A 153 -5.64 -15.77 8.18
N LEU A 154 -5.56 -14.72 8.99
CA LEU A 154 -5.35 -13.35 8.52
C LEU A 154 -4.08 -12.79 9.17
N GLU A 155 -3.11 -12.46 8.34
CA GLU A 155 -1.91 -11.74 8.76
C GLU A 155 -2.20 -10.24 8.76
N VAL A 156 -2.06 -9.60 9.92
CA VAL A 156 -2.38 -8.19 10.14
C VAL A 156 -1.22 -7.56 10.89
N HIS A 157 -0.81 -6.38 10.45
CA HIS A 157 0.26 -5.59 11.07
C HIS A 157 -0.22 -4.15 11.25
N PHE A 158 -0.20 -3.63 12.47
CA PHE A 158 -0.54 -2.24 12.76
C PHE A 158 0.70 -1.37 12.85
N PHE A 159 0.60 -0.19 12.25
CA PHE A 159 1.60 0.86 12.33
C PHE A 159 0.96 2.08 12.97
N LEU A 160 1.45 2.48 14.15
CA LEU A 160 0.98 3.69 14.81
C LEU A 160 1.60 4.90 14.09
N VAL A 161 0.75 5.84 13.68
CA VAL A 161 1.16 7.02 12.90
C VAL A 161 0.64 8.28 13.56
N GLU A 162 1.55 9.16 13.98
CA GLU A 162 1.23 10.54 14.34
C GLU A 162 1.37 11.41 13.07
N PRO A 163 0.29 12.01 12.54
CA PRO A 163 0.29 12.61 11.21
C PRO A 163 1.25 13.80 11.05
N GLU A 164 1.38 14.67 12.06
CA GLU A 164 2.25 15.85 11.96
C GLU A 164 3.73 15.46 11.92
N THR A 165 4.11 14.48 12.72
CA THR A 165 5.48 13.96 12.82
C THR A 165 5.82 13.16 11.58
N PHE A 166 4.87 12.34 11.09
CA PHE A 166 5.00 11.65 9.82
C PHE A 166 5.21 12.64 8.67
N GLY A 167 4.36 13.66 8.52
CA GLY A 167 4.48 14.64 7.43
C GLY A 167 5.77 15.47 7.44
N LYS A 168 6.49 15.50 8.57
CA LYS A 168 7.82 16.13 8.70
C LYS A 168 8.98 15.17 8.42
N GLY A 169 8.70 13.92 8.02
CA GLY A 169 9.71 12.90 7.76
C GLY A 169 10.31 12.25 9.00
N VAL A 170 9.69 12.42 10.18
CA VAL A 170 10.15 11.81 11.43
C VAL A 170 9.25 10.61 11.75
N HIS A 171 9.79 9.40 11.87
CA HIS A 171 9.02 8.22 12.31
C HIS A 171 9.95 7.13 12.84
N GLU A 172 9.70 6.67 14.07
CA GLU A 172 10.54 5.68 14.77
C GLU A 172 10.04 4.23 14.57
N ASP A 173 8.72 3.99 14.54
CA ASP A 173 8.12 2.65 14.62
C ASP A 173 7.66 2.04 13.27
N ILE A 174 7.49 2.82 12.19
CA ILE A 174 7.13 2.31 10.84
C ILE A 174 8.36 1.62 10.15
N SER A 175 9.49 1.62 10.84
CA SER A 175 10.85 1.38 10.34
C SER A 175 11.23 -0.09 10.17
N ALA A 176 10.58 -1.03 10.87
CA ALA A 176 10.97 -2.44 10.86
C ALA A 176 10.74 -3.15 9.50
N GLU A 177 9.72 -2.69 8.77
CA GLU A 177 9.25 -3.23 7.48
C GLU A 177 9.69 -2.38 6.26
N SER A 178 10.31 -1.22 6.50
CA SER A 178 10.66 -0.23 5.47
C SER A 178 12.02 0.43 5.74
N SER A 179 13.10 -0.32 5.94
CA SER A 179 14.49 0.18 6.01
C SER A 179 14.75 1.51 6.78
N GLY A 180 14.01 1.83 7.84
CA GLY A 180 14.13 3.12 8.54
C GLY A 180 13.73 4.36 7.72
N SER A 181 14.13 5.53 8.18
CA SER A 181 13.84 6.88 7.63
C SER A 181 14.29 7.14 6.18
N ALA A 182 14.79 6.12 5.47
CA ALA A 182 15.37 6.23 4.13
C ALA A 182 14.35 6.14 2.97
N GLN A 183 13.04 6.01 3.24
CA GLN A 183 11.98 5.88 2.23
C GLN A 183 10.70 6.63 2.61
N HIS A 184 10.81 7.74 3.35
CA HIS A 184 9.65 8.47 3.85
C HIS A 184 8.69 8.90 2.72
N TYR A 185 9.21 9.60 1.71
CA TYR A 185 8.42 10.15 0.62
C TYR A 185 7.91 9.04 -0.31
N LEU A 186 8.68 7.97 -0.51
CA LEU A 186 8.21 6.79 -1.26
C LEU A 186 7.09 6.02 -0.53
N LEU A 187 7.16 5.94 0.79
CA LEU A 187 6.08 5.37 1.60
C LEU A 187 4.83 6.26 1.53
N MET A 188 5.00 7.58 1.58
CA MET A 188 3.90 8.53 1.41
C MET A 188 3.29 8.46 -0.02
N GLU A 189 4.11 8.26 -1.06
CA GLU A 189 3.64 7.97 -2.42
C GLU A 189 2.76 6.72 -2.46
N GLU A 190 3.22 5.63 -1.84
CA GLU A 190 2.48 4.37 -1.76
C GLU A 190 1.20 4.54 -0.95
N PHE A 191 1.22 5.30 0.14
CA PHE A 191 0.02 5.63 0.93
C PHE A 191 -0.99 6.42 0.10
N TYR A 192 -0.60 7.50 -0.57
CA TYR A 192 -1.53 8.29 -1.38
C TYR A 192 -2.09 7.53 -2.58
N ARG A 193 -1.35 6.56 -3.09
CA ARG A 193 -1.80 5.71 -4.19
C ARG A 193 -2.66 4.53 -3.75
N THR A 194 -2.35 3.90 -2.62
CA THR A 194 -2.96 2.61 -2.24
C THR A 194 -3.82 2.67 -0.99
N GLY A 195 -3.66 3.70 -0.15
CA GLY A 195 -4.39 3.89 1.10
C GLY A 195 -5.89 3.77 0.91
N LEU A 196 -6.51 3.01 1.81
CA LEU A 196 -7.93 2.72 1.80
C LEU A 196 -8.49 3.05 3.20
N LEU A 197 -9.26 4.13 3.28
CA LEU A 197 -9.86 4.60 4.52
C LEU A 197 -10.90 3.59 5.01
N LEU A 198 -10.66 2.98 6.17
CA LEU A 198 -11.62 2.10 6.83
C LEU A 198 -12.65 2.91 7.62
N CYS A 199 -12.16 3.88 8.40
CA CYS A 199 -12.98 4.75 9.22
C CYS A 199 -12.17 5.97 9.66
N GLY A 200 -12.87 7.04 10.03
CA GLY A 200 -12.26 8.25 10.55
C GLY A 200 -12.19 9.38 9.55
N ARG A 201 -11.18 10.23 9.73
CA ARG A 201 -10.92 11.42 8.93
C ARG A 201 -10.29 11.09 7.58
N TYR A 202 -10.67 11.81 6.52
CA TYR A 202 -10.09 11.61 5.18
C TYR A 202 -8.77 12.39 5.01
N PRO A 203 -7.82 11.92 4.18
CA PRO A 203 -6.58 12.65 3.93
C PRO A 203 -6.85 13.99 3.21
N LEU A 204 -6.36 15.10 3.79
CA LEU A 204 -6.51 16.45 3.26
C LEU A 204 -5.98 16.57 1.83
N TRP A 205 -4.92 15.84 1.52
CA TRP A 205 -4.26 15.80 0.22
C TRP A 205 -5.21 15.60 -0.97
N TRP A 206 -6.31 14.85 -0.79
CA TRP A 206 -7.28 14.61 -1.87
C TRP A 206 -8.01 15.87 -2.34
N ILE A 207 -8.22 16.85 -1.46
CA ILE A 207 -8.96 18.08 -1.81
C ILE A 207 -8.05 19.25 -2.20
N ILE A 208 -6.73 19.09 -2.11
CA ILE A 208 -5.76 20.04 -2.66
C ILE A 208 -5.65 19.75 -4.16
N PRO A 209 -5.79 20.72 -5.08
CA PRO A 209 -5.66 20.49 -6.51
C PRO A 209 -4.29 19.90 -6.91
N PRO A 210 -4.21 19.05 -7.95
CA PRO A 210 -2.95 18.49 -8.41
C PRO A 210 -1.89 19.52 -8.83
N ASP A 211 -2.30 20.69 -9.33
CA ASP A 211 -1.42 21.79 -9.74
C ASP A 211 -0.99 22.68 -8.56
N GLN A 212 -1.60 22.51 -7.37
CA GLN A 212 -1.26 23.21 -6.14
C GLN A 212 -0.34 22.39 -5.23
N GLU A 213 0.19 21.26 -5.71
CA GLU A 213 1.06 20.37 -4.92
C GLU A 213 2.32 21.09 -4.42
N ASN A 214 2.91 21.97 -5.24
CA ASN A 214 4.07 22.78 -4.85
C ASN A 214 3.73 23.90 -3.85
N ASN A 215 2.45 24.29 -3.76
CA ASN A 215 1.94 25.32 -2.86
C ASN A 215 1.05 24.72 -1.75
N TYR A 216 1.25 23.45 -1.42
CA TYR A 216 0.36 22.66 -0.58
C TYR A 216 0.00 23.36 0.73
N GLU A 217 1.00 23.85 1.45
CA GLU A 217 0.83 24.46 2.78
C GLU A 217 0.00 25.75 2.74
N ASP A 218 0.29 26.61 1.76
CA ASP A 218 -0.43 27.87 1.59
C ASP A 218 -1.87 27.63 1.15
N TYR A 219 -2.07 26.65 0.26
CA TYR A 219 -3.41 26.27 -0.18
C TYR A 219 -4.22 25.65 0.97
N ALA A 220 -3.65 24.71 1.71
CA ALA A 220 -4.26 24.09 2.89
C ALA A 220 -4.62 25.14 3.95
N ARG A 221 -3.72 26.10 4.22
CA ARG A 221 -4.00 27.25 5.10
C ARG A 221 -5.18 28.07 4.59
N SER A 222 -5.25 28.33 3.29
CA SER A 222 -6.35 29.09 2.68
C SER A 222 -7.71 28.38 2.86
N LEU A 223 -7.75 27.04 2.72
CA LEU A 223 -8.97 26.26 2.92
C LEU A 223 -9.48 26.35 4.36
N ARG A 224 -8.57 26.31 5.34
CA ARG A 224 -8.88 26.47 6.76
C ARG A 224 -9.42 27.87 7.06
N LEU A 225 -8.73 28.91 6.60
CA LEU A 225 -9.13 30.31 6.81
C LEU A 225 -10.49 30.63 6.18
N LYS A 226 -10.76 30.10 4.97
CA LYS A 226 -12.05 30.24 4.29
C LYS A 226 -13.16 29.36 4.88
N ARG A 227 -12.85 28.50 5.86
CA ARG A 227 -13.77 27.51 6.46
C ARG A 227 -14.39 26.56 5.42
N PHE A 228 -13.64 26.25 4.36
CA PHE A 228 -14.06 25.25 3.37
C PHE A 228 -13.87 23.81 3.85
N ILE A 229 -13.07 23.65 4.91
CA ILE A 229 -12.89 22.40 5.64
C ILE A 229 -13.05 22.61 7.15
N THR A 230 -13.50 21.56 7.82
CA THR A 230 -13.66 21.51 9.28
C THR A 230 -12.53 20.68 9.88
N GLU A 231 -11.89 21.15 10.95
CA GLU A 231 -10.71 20.52 11.57
C GLU A 231 -10.92 19.04 11.96
N ASN A 232 -12.15 18.65 12.31
CA ASN A 232 -12.47 17.29 12.73
C ASN A 232 -12.74 16.31 11.57
N GLU A 233 -12.77 16.77 10.32
CA GLU A 233 -13.12 15.93 9.17
C GLU A 233 -11.90 15.35 8.44
N TYR A 234 -10.73 15.96 8.57
CA TYR A 234 -9.54 15.60 7.79
C TYR A 234 -8.33 15.24 8.66
N ILE A 235 -7.42 14.48 8.06
CA ILE A 235 -6.08 14.18 8.57
C ILE A 235 -5.08 14.73 7.54
N ASP A 236 -4.02 15.38 7.99
CA ASP A 236 -3.04 16.00 7.11
C ASP A 236 -1.67 15.35 7.27
N PHE A 237 -1.19 14.70 6.21
CA PHE A 237 0.16 14.13 6.14
C PHE A 237 1.12 15.00 5.32
N GLY A 238 0.67 16.14 4.79
CA GLY A 238 1.47 17.03 3.94
C GLY A 238 1.41 16.74 2.44
N GLY A 239 1.95 17.65 1.64
CA GLY A 239 2.11 17.47 0.19
C GLY A 239 3.27 16.55 -0.18
N LEU A 240 3.31 16.11 -1.43
CA LEU A 240 4.40 15.31 -2.00
C LEU A 240 4.96 15.99 -3.27
N PRO A 241 5.62 17.16 -3.18
CA PRO A 241 6.10 17.87 -4.37
C PRO A 241 7.13 17.08 -5.18
N GLY A 242 7.83 16.12 -4.56
CA GLY A 242 8.77 15.22 -5.20
C GLY A 242 9.36 14.22 -4.21
N VAL A 243 10.18 13.31 -4.72
CA VAL A 243 10.93 12.33 -3.92
C VAL A 243 12.41 12.73 -3.96
N PRO A 244 13.08 12.90 -2.81
CA PRO A 244 14.53 13.16 -2.77
C PRO A 244 15.32 12.04 -3.44
N THR A 245 16.41 12.40 -4.12
CA THR A 245 17.23 11.45 -4.89
C THR A 245 17.82 10.35 -4.02
N GLU A 246 18.08 10.65 -2.75
CA GLU A 246 18.63 9.73 -1.74
C GLU A 246 17.69 8.57 -1.44
N GLU A 247 16.37 8.77 -1.51
CA GLU A 247 15.38 7.74 -1.17
C GLU A 247 15.31 6.63 -2.21
N PHE A 248 15.53 6.94 -3.50
CA PHE A 248 15.51 5.93 -4.55
C PHE A 248 16.56 4.83 -4.32
N PHE A 249 17.72 5.22 -3.79
CA PHE A 249 18.77 4.26 -3.47
C PHE A 249 18.46 3.41 -2.25
N GLY A 250 17.95 4.02 -1.16
CA GLY A 250 17.48 3.30 0.02
C GLY A 250 16.39 2.30 -0.34
N ALA A 251 15.44 2.71 -1.18
CA ALA A 251 14.41 1.85 -1.73
C ALA A 251 14.95 0.69 -2.57
N ALA A 252 15.93 0.95 -3.42
CA ALA A 252 16.56 -0.11 -4.21
C ALA A 252 17.15 -1.21 -3.32
N LEU A 253 17.88 -0.80 -2.29
CA LEU A 253 18.54 -1.69 -1.35
C LEU A 253 17.53 -2.56 -0.58
N TRP A 254 16.43 -1.95 -0.14
CA TRP A 254 15.36 -2.65 0.57
C TRP A 254 14.63 -3.66 -0.32
N GLN A 255 14.28 -3.27 -1.55
CA GLN A 255 13.59 -4.17 -2.47
C GLN A 255 14.45 -5.37 -2.85
N LEU A 256 15.77 -5.20 -2.96
CA LEU A 256 16.70 -6.31 -3.17
C LEU A 256 16.74 -7.25 -1.97
N TYR A 257 16.71 -6.73 -0.74
CA TYR A 257 16.62 -7.59 0.45
C TYR A 257 15.31 -8.39 0.47
N LYS A 258 14.16 -7.74 0.27
CA LYS A 258 12.86 -8.41 0.18
C LYS A 258 12.75 -9.36 -1.02
N SER A 259 13.59 -9.21 -2.05
CA SER A 259 13.58 -10.07 -3.25
C SER A 259 13.97 -11.52 -2.96
N ILE A 260 14.65 -11.76 -1.83
CA ILE A 260 15.01 -13.11 -1.38
C ILE A 260 13.76 -13.95 -1.14
N ASP A 261 12.72 -13.34 -0.56
CA ASP A 261 11.47 -14.03 -0.22
C ASP A 261 10.34 -13.75 -1.23
N SER A 262 10.33 -12.57 -1.84
CA SER A 262 9.26 -12.13 -2.75
C SER A 262 9.80 -11.52 -4.06
N PRO A 263 10.52 -12.29 -4.91
CA PRO A 263 11.27 -11.76 -6.05
C PRO A 263 10.39 -11.04 -7.08
N TYR A 264 9.21 -11.56 -7.41
CA TYR A 264 8.32 -10.93 -8.39
C TYR A 264 7.75 -9.59 -7.91
N LYS A 265 7.35 -9.50 -6.63
CA LYS A 265 6.89 -8.22 -6.00
C LYS A 265 8.03 -7.21 -5.99
N SER A 266 9.23 -7.64 -5.63
CA SER A 266 10.43 -6.79 -5.61
C SER A 266 10.81 -6.26 -6.99
N VAL A 267 10.71 -7.07 -8.05
CA VAL A 267 10.96 -6.57 -9.43
C VAL A 267 9.99 -5.45 -9.80
N LEU A 268 8.70 -5.59 -9.49
CA LEU A 268 7.71 -4.53 -9.76
C LEU A 268 8.06 -3.23 -9.03
N LYS A 269 8.35 -3.31 -7.73
CA LYS A 269 8.69 -2.14 -6.91
C LYS A 269 10.01 -1.51 -7.35
N LEU A 270 11.04 -2.31 -7.63
CA LEU A 270 12.35 -1.82 -8.05
C LEU A 270 12.31 -1.16 -9.44
N LEU A 271 11.55 -1.74 -10.38
CA LEU A 271 11.34 -1.14 -11.70
C LEU A 271 10.54 0.16 -11.62
N LEU A 272 9.62 0.30 -10.66
CA LEU A 272 8.96 1.57 -10.40
C LEU A 272 9.95 2.65 -9.93
N MET A 273 10.86 2.30 -9.01
CA MET A 273 11.91 3.23 -8.60
C MET A 273 12.82 3.61 -9.77
N GLU A 274 13.22 2.63 -10.59
CA GLU A 274 14.01 2.87 -11.81
C GLU A 274 13.29 3.83 -12.76
N THR A 275 11.99 3.62 -12.98
CA THR A 275 11.19 4.46 -13.86
C THR A 275 11.12 5.90 -13.33
N TYR A 276 10.92 6.07 -12.02
CA TYR A 276 10.93 7.40 -11.40
C TYR A 276 12.30 8.08 -11.50
N ALA A 277 13.39 7.36 -11.23
CA ALA A 277 14.74 7.90 -11.36
C ALA A 277 15.06 8.30 -12.81
N ALA A 278 14.61 7.53 -13.80
CA ALA A 278 14.78 7.85 -15.22
C ALA A 278 14.01 9.09 -15.70
N GLU A 279 12.99 9.52 -14.95
CA GLU A 279 12.21 10.72 -15.24
C GLU A 279 12.75 11.98 -14.55
N TYR A 280 13.77 11.84 -13.68
CA TYR A 280 14.35 12.96 -12.95
C TYR A 280 14.93 14.04 -13.88
N PRO A 281 14.74 15.35 -13.60
CA PRO A 281 14.08 15.92 -12.42
C PRO A 281 12.55 16.00 -12.49
N ASN A 282 11.94 15.68 -13.63
CA ASN A 282 10.50 15.86 -13.88
C ASN A 282 9.73 14.56 -13.64
N VAL A 283 9.85 14.01 -12.42
CA VAL A 283 9.26 12.72 -12.05
C VAL A 283 7.74 12.77 -12.04
N GLU A 284 7.07 11.89 -12.80
CA GLU A 284 5.61 11.75 -12.72
C GLU A 284 5.22 10.63 -11.74
N LEU A 285 5.02 10.99 -10.48
CA LEU A 285 4.58 10.05 -9.44
C LEU A 285 3.17 9.50 -9.75
N LEU A 286 2.97 8.20 -9.51
CA LEU A 286 1.69 7.54 -9.75
C LEU A 286 0.59 8.08 -8.84
N CYS A 287 0.88 8.44 -7.59
CA CYS A 287 -0.10 9.11 -6.73
C CYS A 287 -0.62 10.42 -7.36
N HIS A 288 0.23 11.24 -7.98
CA HIS A 288 -0.21 12.46 -8.69
C HIS A 288 -1.04 12.14 -9.92
N ARG A 289 -0.65 11.11 -10.69
CA ARG A 289 -1.45 10.63 -11.83
C ARG A 289 -2.83 10.15 -11.37
N PHE A 290 -2.88 9.44 -10.25
CA PHE A 290 -4.12 8.94 -9.66
C PHE A 290 -5.02 10.09 -9.19
N LYS A 291 -4.46 11.05 -8.44
CA LYS A 291 -5.14 12.28 -8.04
C LYS A 291 -5.71 13.04 -9.23
N ARG A 292 -4.92 13.26 -10.28
CA ARG A 292 -5.38 13.91 -11.52
C ARG A 292 -6.56 13.17 -12.16
N ALA A 293 -6.53 11.85 -12.21
CA ALA A 293 -7.62 11.05 -12.77
C ALA A 293 -8.95 11.29 -12.01
N ILE A 294 -8.92 11.35 -10.67
CA ILE A 294 -10.09 11.67 -9.85
C ILE A 294 -10.61 13.10 -10.09
N TYR A 295 -9.71 14.07 -10.20
CA TYR A 295 -10.07 15.45 -10.54
C TYR A 295 -10.69 15.56 -11.94
N ASN A 296 -10.22 14.75 -12.88
CA ASN A 296 -10.75 14.67 -14.24
C ASN A 296 -12.07 13.90 -14.33
N GLY A 297 -12.51 13.25 -13.24
CA GLY A 297 -13.79 12.56 -13.17
C GLY A 297 -13.76 11.14 -13.71
N GLU A 298 -12.58 10.51 -13.76
CA GLU A 298 -12.48 9.07 -14.00
C GLU A 298 -13.24 8.31 -12.90
N ILE A 299 -13.99 7.28 -13.30
CA ILE A 299 -14.83 6.47 -12.41
C ILE A 299 -14.58 4.96 -12.58
N SER A 300 -13.85 4.55 -13.63
CA SER A 300 -13.52 3.16 -13.86
C SER A 300 -12.60 2.65 -12.76
N LEU A 301 -13.09 1.70 -11.96
CA LEU A 301 -12.33 1.08 -10.88
C LEU A 301 -11.10 0.30 -11.39
N ASP A 302 -11.15 -0.18 -12.63
CA ASP A 302 -10.05 -0.93 -13.24
C ASP A 302 -8.94 0.00 -13.75
N GLU A 303 -9.32 1.15 -14.32
CA GLU A 303 -8.37 2.19 -14.73
C GLU A 303 -7.73 2.91 -13.54
N LEU A 304 -8.51 3.06 -12.46
CA LEU A 304 -8.07 3.65 -11.20
C LEU A 304 -7.41 2.63 -10.26
N ASP A 305 -7.26 1.38 -10.67
CA ASP A 305 -6.61 0.37 -9.85
C ASP A 305 -5.12 0.71 -9.68
N PRO A 306 -4.61 0.91 -8.45
CA PRO A 306 -3.23 1.31 -8.20
C PRO A 306 -2.16 0.40 -8.82
N TYR A 307 -2.44 -0.89 -8.96
CA TYR A 307 -1.52 -1.87 -9.54
C TYR A 307 -1.61 -1.90 -11.07
N ILE A 308 -2.79 -1.67 -11.66
CA ILE A 308 -2.93 -1.46 -13.11
C ILE A 308 -2.24 -0.17 -13.54
N MET A 309 -2.42 0.92 -12.80
CA MET A 309 -1.73 2.20 -13.08
C MET A 309 -0.21 2.04 -13.02
N MET A 310 0.29 1.30 -12.01
CA MET A 310 1.71 0.94 -11.92
C MET A 310 2.13 0.13 -13.14
N TYR A 311 1.45 -0.98 -13.44
CA TYR A 311 1.75 -1.82 -14.61
C TYR A 311 1.85 -1.02 -15.90
N LYS A 312 0.83 -0.20 -16.22
CA LYS A 312 0.80 0.63 -17.44
C LYS A 312 1.96 1.62 -17.50
N LYS A 313 2.36 2.20 -16.36
CA LYS A 313 3.54 3.10 -16.32
C LYS A 313 4.82 2.34 -16.63
N LEU A 314 5.01 1.16 -16.03
CA LEU A 314 6.20 0.34 -16.24
C LEU A 314 6.26 -0.22 -17.66
N GLU A 315 5.13 -0.63 -18.23
CA GLU A 315 5.00 -1.09 -19.62
C GLU A 315 5.42 0.03 -20.58
N ASN A 316 4.82 1.21 -20.46
CA ASN A 316 5.16 2.36 -21.29
C ASN A 316 6.65 2.74 -21.21
N TYR A 317 7.26 2.60 -20.03
CA TYR A 317 8.69 2.88 -19.83
C TYR A 317 9.58 1.88 -20.57
N LEU A 318 9.28 0.58 -20.47
CA LEU A 318 10.05 -0.48 -21.13
C LEU A 318 9.85 -0.50 -22.65
N GLU A 319 8.64 -0.22 -23.13
CA GLU A 319 8.35 -0.12 -24.57
C GLU A 319 9.13 1.01 -25.22
N LYS A 320 9.17 2.20 -24.59
CA LYS A 320 9.97 3.33 -25.08
C LYS A 320 11.47 3.03 -25.13
N LYS A 321 11.95 2.11 -24.30
CA LYS A 321 13.34 1.65 -24.28
C LYS A 321 13.60 0.44 -25.18
N HIS A 322 12.57 -0.14 -25.81
CA HIS A 322 12.67 -1.37 -26.59
C HIS A 322 13.25 -2.56 -25.78
N GLU A 323 12.87 -2.68 -24.50
CA GLU A 323 13.39 -3.71 -23.60
C GLU A 323 12.43 -4.92 -23.47
N ASP A 324 12.21 -5.62 -24.60
CA ASP A 324 11.21 -6.69 -24.71
C ASP A 324 11.38 -7.84 -23.69
N GLU A 325 12.62 -8.24 -23.39
CA GLU A 325 12.89 -9.27 -22.38
C GLU A 325 12.40 -8.85 -20.98
N ARG A 326 12.62 -7.59 -20.61
CA ARG A 326 12.21 -7.03 -19.32
C ARG A 326 10.70 -6.80 -19.30
N LEU A 327 10.10 -6.41 -20.43
CA LEU A 327 8.65 -6.28 -20.55
C LEU A 327 7.95 -7.63 -20.38
N ALA A 328 8.48 -8.68 -20.99
CA ALA A 328 7.97 -10.04 -20.79
C ALA A 328 8.08 -10.49 -19.33
N LEU A 329 9.18 -10.13 -18.64
CA LEU A 329 9.32 -10.37 -17.20
C LEU A 329 8.31 -9.57 -16.38
N LEU A 330 8.15 -8.27 -16.66
CA LEU A 330 7.18 -7.40 -15.99
C LEU A 330 5.77 -8.00 -16.04
N ARG A 331 5.32 -8.45 -17.21
CA ARG A 331 4.01 -9.11 -17.39
C ARG A 331 3.86 -10.35 -16.53
N ARG A 332 4.89 -11.22 -16.47
CA ARG A 332 4.90 -12.38 -15.56
C ARG A 332 4.90 -11.97 -14.09
N CYS A 333 5.72 -10.99 -13.69
CA CYS A 333 5.74 -10.47 -12.32
C CYS A 333 4.37 -9.93 -11.90
N PHE A 334 3.70 -9.19 -12.78
CA PHE A 334 2.35 -8.68 -12.53
C PHE A 334 1.34 -9.83 -12.40
N TYR A 335 1.33 -10.77 -13.34
CA TYR A 335 0.46 -11.95 -13.29
C TYR A 335 0.63 -12.74 -12.00
N PHE A 336 1.87 -13.04 -11.60
CA PHE A 336 2.15 -13.75 -10.35
C PHE A 336 1.83 -12.93 -9.10
N LYS A 337 1.96 -11.59 -9.14
CA LYS A 337 1.56 -10.74 -8.01
C LYS A 337 0.04 -10.73 -7.84
N VAL A 338 -0.72 -10.73 -8.94
CA VAL A 338 -2.18 -10.84 -8.92
C VAL A 338 -2.61 -12.21 -8.40
N ASN A 339 -1.92 -13.28 -8.81
CA ASN A 339 -2.17 -14.64 -8.29
C ASN A 339 -3.63 -15.09 -8.53
N GLU A 340 -4.14 -14.87 -9.74
CA GLU A 340 -5.47 -15.31 -10.21
C GLU A 340 -5.28 -16.27 -11.40
N PRO A 341 -5.36 -17.60 -11.20
CA PRO A 341 -5.05 -18.58 -12.24
C PRO A 341 -6.15 -18.63 -13.31
N LEU A 342 -5.81 -18.32 -14.56
CA LEU A 342 -6.75 -18.24 -15.68
C LEU A 342 -6.91 -19.56 -16.46
N SER A 343 -5.98 -20.50 -16.33
CA SER A 343 -6.03 -21.80 -17.01
C SER A 343 -7.10 -22.75 -16.49
N ILE A 344 -7.57 -22.54 -15.25
CA ILE A 344 -8.61 -23.33 -14.61
C ILE A 344 -9.94 -22.58 -14.76
N PRO A 345 -10.99 -23.18 -15.35
CA PRO A 345 -12.30 -22.53 -15.44
C PRO A 345 -12.83 -22.09 -14.08
N ASP A 346 -13.54 -20.96 -14.03
CA ASP A 346 -14.19 -20.55 -12.78
C ASP A 346 -15.28 -21.58 -12.42
N LYS A 347 -15.33 -21.98 -11.15
CA LYS A 347 -16.34 -22.90 -10.62
C LYS A 347 -17.60 -22.17 -10.16
N ARG A 348 -17.56 -20.84 -10.13
CA ARG A 348 -18.68 -19.98 -9.72
C ARG A 348 -19.64 -19.74 -10.89
N ARG A 349 -20.89 -19.40 -10.56
CA ARG A 349 -21.91 -19.02 -11.55
C ARG A 349 -21.59 -17.68 -12.22
N GLU A 350 -20.93 -16.78 -11.50
CA GLU A 350 -20.45 -15.48 -11.98
C GLU A 350 -18.93 -15.42 -11.74
N GLU A 351 -18.19 -15.00 -12.77
CA GLU A 351 -16.74 -14.84 -12.66
C GLU A 351 -16.40 -13.65 -11.76
N SER A 352 -15.27 -13.74 -11.04
CA SER A 352 -14.83 -12.59 -10.24
C SER A 352 -14.35 -11.44 -11.12
N TRP A 353 -14.63 -10.19 -10.74
CA TRP A 353 -14.16 -8.99 -11.44
C TRP A 353 -12.64 -8.99 -11.71
N ARG A 354 -11.85 -9.59 -10.79
CA ARG A 354 -10.39 -9.73 -10.95
C ARG A 354 -10.03 -10.66 -12.09
N ARG A 355 -10.77 -11.76 -12.22
CA ARG A 355 -10.58 -12.73 -13.29
C ARG A 355 -10.93 -12.12 -14.65
N GLU A 356 -12.02 -11.38 -14.74
CA GLU A 356 -12.42 -10.66 -15.95
C GLU A 356 -11.35 -9.64 -16.37
N LEU A 357 -10.89 -8.81 -15.43
CA LEU A 357 -9.81 -7.85 -15.66
C LEU A 357 -8.53 -8.56 -16.13
N MET A 358 -8.12 -9.64 -15.47
CA MET A 358 -6.92 -10.38 -15.85
C MET A 358 -7.04 -11.09 -17.20
N LYS A 359 -8.23 -11.55 -17.60
CA LYS A 359 -8.46 -12.04 -18.97
C LYS A 359 -8.25 -10.94 -20.00
N SER A 360 -8.82 -9.75 -19.77
CA SER A 360 -8.63 -8.60 -20.65
C SER A 360 -7.14 -8.22 -20.77
N VAL A 361 -6.44 -8.15 -19.63
CA VAL A 361 -5.01 -7.82 -19.58
C VAL A 361 -4.17 -8.88 -20.30
N THR A 362 -4.35 -10.16 -19.99
CA THR A 362 -3.55 -11.24 -20.62
C THR A 362 -3.86 -11.44 -22.11
N HIS A 363 -5.09 -11.13 -22.53
CA HIS A 363 -5.45 -11.10 -23.96
C HIS A 363 -4.71 -9.99 -24.70
N SER A 364 -4.57 -8.80 -24.11
CA SER A 364 -3.78 -7.70 -24.70
C SER A 364 -2.29 -8.01 -24.83
N TRP A 365 -1.79 -8.99 -24.07
CA TRP A 365 -0.41 -9.50 -24.18
C TRP A 365 -0.27 -10.64 -25.18
N GLU A 366 -1.35 -11.02 -25.85
CA GLU A 366 -1.42 -12.14 -26.81
C GLU A 366 -1.04 -13.49 -26.20
N TRP A 367 -1.24 -13.65 -24.89
CA TRP A 367 -0.92 -14.90 -24.21
C TRP A 367 -1.92 -16.00 -24.57
N GLN A 368 -1.39 -17.09 -25.09
CA GLN A 368 -2.17 -18.27 -25.44
C GLN A 368 -2.47 -19.13 -24.21
N ALA A 369 -3.54 -19.94 -24.29
CA ALA A 369 -3.95 -20.82 -23.19
C ALA A 369 -2.82 -21.75 -22.70
N GLY A 370 -1.97 -22.24 -23.59
CA GLY A 370 -0.81 -23.06 -23.21
C GLY A 370 0.23 -22.32 -22.36
N TYR A 371 0.40 -21.02 -22.59
CA TYR A 371 1.30 -20.20 -21.78
C TYR A 371 0.70 -19.93 -20.39
N LEU A 372 -0.60 -19.65 -20.31
CA LEU A 372 -1.32 -19.50 -19.04
C LEU A 372 -1.28 -20.78 -18.21
N LEU A 373 -1.54 -21.94 -18.81
CA LEU A 373 -1.44 -23.24 -18.14
C LEU A 373 -0.04 -23.50 -17.59
N MET A 374 0.97 -23.12 -18.34
CA MET A 374 2.35 -23.20 -17.88
C MET A 374 2.58 -22.26 -16.69
N LEU A 375 2.12 -21.02 -16.71
CA LEU A 375 2.34 -20.08 -15.60
C LEU A 375 1.61 -20.53 -14.34
N ASP A 376 0.39 -21.03 -14.49
CA ASP A 376 -0.44 -21.50 -13.37
C ASP A 376 0.08 -22.80 -12.75
N SER A 377 0.84 -23.61 -13.49
CA SER A 377 1.53 -24.80 -12.97
C SER A 377 2.88 -24.49 -12.31
N ARG A 378 3.12 -23.25 -11.85
CA ARG A 378 4.39 -22.81 -11.23
C ARG A 378 4.89 -23.70 -10.10
N SER A 379 4.00 -24.23 -9.25
CA SER A 379 4.38 -25.13 -8.16
C SER A 379 4.95 -26.47 -8.64
N GLU A 380 4.69 -26.84 -9.90
CA GLU A 380 5.08 -28.12 -10.51
C GLU A 380 6.19 -27.95 -11.55
N TRP A 381 6.77 -26.77 -11.67
CA TRP A 381 7.83 -26.51 -12.62
C TRP A 381 9.05 -27.39 -12.39
N LYS A 382 9.51 -28.04 -13.46
CA LYS A 382 10.80 -28.75 -13.47
C LYS A 382 11.95 -27.80 -13.16
N ILE A 383 12.99 -28.33 -12.53
CA ILE A 383 14.16 -27.57 -12.05
C ILE A 383 14.77 -26.66 -13.13
N GLU A 384 14.90 -27.14 -14.37
CA GLU A 384 15.45 -26.36 -15.49
C GLU A 384 14.67 -25.08 -15.77
N ARG A 385 13.34 -25.12 -15.62
CA ARG A 385 12.48 -23.95 -15.81
C ARG A 385 12.63 -22.98 -14.66
N VAL A 386 12.61 -23.49 -13.43
CA VAL A 386 12.81 -22.67 -12.22
C VAL A 386 14.14 -21.93 -12.28
N VAL A 387 15.21 -22.62 -12.68
CA VAL A 387 16.54 -22.04 -12.86
C VAL A 387 16.57 -20.95 -13.94
N ARG A 388 15.92 -21.18 -15.09
CA ARG A 388 15.82 -20.18 -16.16
C ARG A 388 15.06 -18.94 -15.69
N GLU A 389 13.90 -19.11 -15.07
CA GLU A 389 13.09 -17.98 -14.58
C GLU A 389 13.85 -17.18 -13.51
N ARG A 390 14.52 -17.88 -12.58
CA ARG A 390 15.34 -17.24 -11.54
C ARG A 390 16.50 -16.44 -12.15
N ALA A 391 17.15 -16.95 -13.20
CA ALA A 391 18.21 -16.21 -13.88
C ALA A 391 17.69 -14.89 -14.49
N VAL A 392 16.49 -14.91 -15.09
CA VAL A 392 15.85 -13.71 -15.64
C VAL A 392 15.52 -12.70 -14.53
N LEU A 393 14.96 -13.17 -13.40
CA LEU A 393 14.68 -12.32 -12.23
C LEU A 393 15.95 -11.66 -11.67
N ILE A 394 17.02 -12.44 -11.46
CA ILE A 394 18.29 -11.93 -10.94
C ILE A 394 18.90 -10.91 -11.90
N LYS A 395 18.86 -11.16 -13.22
CA LYS A 395 19.35 -10.23 -14.24
C LYS A 395 18.61 -8.89 -14.13
N ALA A 396 17.29 -8.91 -14.02
CA ALA A 396 16.48 -7.68 -13.92
C ALA A 396 16.68 -6.94 -12.59
N LEU A 397 16.73 -7.65 -11.46
CA LEU A 397 17.03 -7.06 -10.15
C LEU A 397 18.41 -6.38 -10.14
N THR A 398 19.42 -7.09 -10.67
CA THR A 398 20.79 -6.57 -10.76
C THR A 398 20.89 -5.36 -11.66
N PHE A 399 20.19 -5.37 -12.80
CA PHE A 399 20.15 -4.23 -13.72
C PHE A 399 19.56 -3.00 -13.04
N SER A 400 18.36 -3.14 -12.46
CA SER A 400 17.64 -2.03 -11.85
C SER A 400 18.40 -1.46 -10.64
N TYR A 401 19.06 -2.32 -9.86
CA TYR A 401 19.97 -1.90 -8.79
C TYR A 401 21.14 -1.07 -9.30
N ARG A 402 21.83 -1.53 -10.36
CA ARG A 402 22.97 -0.78 -10.93
C ARG A 402 22.52 0.57 -11.43
N PHE A 403 21.40 0.63 -12.16
CA PHE A 403 20.83 1.88 -12.61
C PHE A 403 20.57 2.86 -11.45
N LEU A 404 19.90 2.40 -10.40
CA LEU A 404 19.58 3.23 -9.22
C LEU A 404 20.84 3.61 -8.42
N SER A 405 21.85 2.74 -8.41
CA SER A 405 23.14 3.01 -7.78
C SER A 405 23.93 4.06 -8.55
N ASP A 406 23.91 4.01 -9.88
CA ASP A 406 24.63 4.98 -10.72
C ASP A 406 23.92 6.33 -10.67
N PHE A 407 22.60 6.35 -10.77
CA PHE A 407 21.77 7.54 -10.56
C PHE A 407 22.08 8.23 -9.21
N ALA A 408 22.13 7.46 -8.11
CA ALA A 408 22.44 8.01 -6.81
C ALA A 408 23.87 8.59 -6.72
N ARG A 409 24.85 7.99 -7.41
CA ARG A 409 26.22 8.54 -7.45
C ARG A 409 26.33 9.84 -8.24
N GLU A 410 25.52 9.98 -9.28
CA GLU A 410 25.49 11.18 -10.13
C GLU A 410 24.78 12.34 -9.44
N HIS A 411 23.73 12.07 -8.65
CA HIS A 411 22.84 13.10 -8.10
C HIS A 411 22.97 13.35 -6.60
N THR A 412 23.58 12.45 -5.83
CA THR A 412 23.75 12.61 -4.38
C THR A 412 25.20 12.95 -4.05
N GLN A 413 25.43 14.01 -3.27
CA GLN A 413 26.74 14.23 -2.65
C GLN A 413 27.04 13.02 -1.74
N LEU A 414 28.14 12.31 -2.04
CA LEU A 414 28.62 11.01 -1.48
C LEU A 414 28.54 10.78 0.05
N ALA A 415 28.05 11.72 0.86
CA ALA A 415 28.18 11.76 2.32
C ALA A 415 27.13 10.96 3.13
N SER A 416 26.04 10.45 2.54
CA SER A 416 24.99 9.73 3.32
C SER A 416 24.81 8.25 2.99
N ILE A 417 25.54 7.70 2.02
CA ILE A 417 25.47 6.27 1.71
C ILE A 417 26.48 5.53 2.59
N ASN A 418 25.98 4.87 3.64
CA ASN A 418 26.82 4.05 4.51
C ASN A 418 27.42 2.87 3.71
N GLN A 419 28.69 3.00 3.31
CA GLN A 419 29.45 1.99 2.57
C GLN A 419 29.41 0.59 3.24
N LYS A 420 29.19 0.55 4.56
CA LYS A 420 29.02 -0.68 5.34
C LYS A 420 27.72 -1.41 5.01
N ASP A 421 26.61 -0.70 4.85
CA ASP A 421 25.31 -1.28 4.49
C ASP A 421 25.34 -1.83 3.07
N LEU A 422 26.03 -1.12 2.18
CA LEU A 422 26.31 -1.60 0.82
C LEU A 422 27.13 -2.90 0.81
N ASN A 423 28.18 -2.98 1.62
CA ASN A 423 29.02 -4.17 1.70
C ASN A 423 28.27 -5.35 2.33
N ILE A 424 27.43 -5.13 3.35
CA ILE A 424 26.64 -6.18 3.99
C ILE A 424 25.58 -6.71 3.03
N LEU A 425 24.83 -5.84 2.35
CA LEU A 425 23.83 -6.26 1.38
C LEU A 425 24.46 -6.86 0.14
N GLY A 426 25.55 -6.29 -0.38
CA GLY A 426 26.34 -6.91 -1.43
C GLY A 426 26.69 -8.35 -1.05
N ARG A 427 27.25 -8.58 0.15
CA ARG A 427 27.57 -9.93 0.65
C ARG A 427 26.34 -10.83 0.81
N LYS A 428 25.20 -10.31 1.27
CA LYS A 428 23.94 -11.09 1.37
C LYS A 428 23.38 -11.46 0.00
N LEU A 429 23.44 -10.55 -0.97
CA LEU A 429 23.00 -10.79 -2.35
C LEU A 429 23.95 -11.77 -3.04
N TYR A 430 25.26 -11.61 -2.89
CA TYR A 430 26.24 -12.60 -3.34
C TYR A 430 25.97 -13.96 -2.67
N ALA A 431 25.78 -14.03 -1.36
CA ALA A 431 25.46 -15.29 -0.68
C ALA A 431 24.13 -15.92 -1.17
N ALA A 432 23.09 -15.12 -1.43
CA ALA A 432 21.79 -15.61 -1.87
C ALA A 432 21.78 -16.03 -3.35
N PHE A 433 22.54 -15.37 -4.22
CA PHE A 433 22.42 -15.50 -5.68
C PHE A 433 23.68 -16.01 -6.41
N GLU A 434 24.86 -15.99 -5.78
CA GLU A 434 26.12 -16.46 -6.39
C GLU A 434 26.20 -17.99 -6.35
N ARG A 435 26.43 -18.59 -7.52
CA ARG A 435 26.74 -20.02 -7.63
C ARG A 435 28.18 -20.27 -7.22
N LYS A 436 28.38 -21.13 -6.22
CA LYS A 436 29.72 -21.63 -5.83
C LYS A 436 29.77 -23.15 -5.87
N ALA A 437 30.94 -23.71 -6.17
CA ALA A 437 31.16 -25.15 -6.10
C ALA A 437 30.82 -25.66 -4.68
N GLY A 438 30.01 -26.71 -4.58
CA GLY A 438 29.57 -27.29 -3.31
C GLY A 438 28.41 -26.57 -2.61
N LYS A 439 27.91 -25.44 -3.13
CA LYS A 439 26.75 -24.75 -2.58
C LYS A 439 25.45 -25.39 -3.08
N VAL A 440 24.60 -25.82 -2.15
CA VAL A 440 23.23 -26.26 -2.47
C VAL A 440 22.37 -25.02 -2.69
N GLU A 441 21.93 -24.82 -3.93
CA GLU A 441 21.09 -23.68 -4.30
C GLU A 441 19.64 -23.92 -3.88
N ILE A 442 19.09 -23.02 -3.04
CA ILE A 442 17.64 -22.94 -2.82
C ILE A 442 17.04 -22.27 -4.06
N VAL A 443 16.50 -23.08 -4.95
CA VAL A 443 15.91 -22.63 -6.23
C VAL A 443 14.42 -22.35 -6.14
N ASN A 444 13.73 -22.84 -5.11
CA ASN A 444 12.30 -22.63 -4.87
C ASN A 444 12.02 -22.57 -3.36
N ARG A 445 11.14 -21.66 -2.93
CA ARG A 445 10.61 -21.54 -1.57
C ARG A 445 9.10 -21.55 -1.62
#